data_AF-A0A419JMD6-F1
#
_entry.id   AF-A0A419JMD6-F1
#
_cell.length_a   1.000
_cell.length_b   1.000
_cell.length_c   1.000
_cell.angle_alpha   90.00
_cell.angle_beta   90.00
_cell.angle_gamma   90.00
#
_symmetry.space_group_name_H-M   'P 1'
#
loop_
_entity.id
_entity.type
_entity.pdbx_description
1 polymer ?
#
loop_
_entity_poly.entity_id
_entity_poly.type
_entity_poly.pdbx_seq_one_letter_code
_entity_poly.pdbx_strand_id
1 'polypeptide(L)'
;MRVFGSFKCGTLNLEKIEIKSLKREELRNPRCERCGRSMESAGRGQGYRCKHCNTKREAKEVVAIDRAIEEGLYEVPPVARRHISKPLIRMRATTKGGGESVIIHPSR
;
A
#
# COMPACT_ATOMS: atom_id res chain seq x y z
N MET A 1 -0.86 -2.21 8.78
CA MET A 1 -0.39 -3.61 8.58
C MET A 1 -0.01 -4.23 9.91
N ARG A 2 0.18 -5.55 9.95
CA ARG A 2 0.79 -6.30 11.06
C ARG A 2 1.91 -7.19 10.51
N VAL A 3 3.01 -7.34 11.24
CA VAL A 3 4.22 -8.04 10.79
C VAL A 3 4.65 -9.11 11.80
N PHE A 4 5.24 -10.20 11.31
CA PHE A 4 5.71 -11.32 12.13
C PHE A 4 7.15 -11.66 11.74
N GLY A 5 8.02 -11.86 12.71
CA GLY A 5 9.42 -12.17 12.45
C GLY A 5 10.30 -12.03 13.68
N SER A 6 11.60 -12.32 13.52
CA SER A 6 12.61 -12.05 14.54
C SER A 6 13.17 -10.63 14.40
N PHE A 7 13.38 -9.95 15.51
CA PHE A 7 14.05 -8.66 15.54
C PHE A 7 15.55 -8.83 15.81
N LYS A 8 16.40 -8.29 14.94
CA LYS A 8 17.86 -8.36 15.06
C LYS A 8 18.48 -7.06 14.54
N CYS A 9 19.38 -6.46 15.30
CA CYS A 9 20.17 -5.28 14.88
C CYS A 9 19.30 -4.13 14.31
N GLY A 10 18.19 -3.79 14.96
CA GLY A 10 17.31 -2.71 14.50
C GLY A 10 16.40 -3.07 13.32
N THR A 11 16.44 -4.31 12.83
CA THR A 11 15.66 -4.77 11.67
C THR A 11 14.75 -5.94 12.06
N LEU A 12 13.54 -5.95 11.50
CA LEU A 12 12.61 -7.08 11.64
C LEU A 12 12.72 -7.99 10.40
N ASN A 13 13.19 -9.23 10.60
CA ASN A 13 13.27 -10.23 9.53
C ASN A 13 11.89 -10.86 9.32
N LEU A 14 11.20 -10.43 8.27
CA LEU A 14 9.81 -10.83 8.00
C LEU A 14 9.70 -12.32 7.68
N GLU A 15 8.83 -13.00 8.41
CA GLU A 15 8.39 -14.37 8.14
C GLU A 15 6.96 -14.38 7.57
N LYS A 16 6.13 -13.41 7.99
CA LYS A 16 4.77 -13.14 7.48
C LYS A 16 4.42 -11.67 7.59
N ILE A 17 3.45 -11.25 6.79
CA ILE A 17 2.87 -9.91 6.82
C ILE A 17 1.36 -9.98 6.60
N GLU A 18 0.62 -9.21 7.38
CA GLU A 18 -0.81 -8.98 7.19
C GLU A 18 -1.05 -7.54 6.76
N ILE A 19 -1.60 -7.39 5.56
CA ILE A 19 -2.06 -6.13 5.01
C ILE A 19 -3.50 -5.92 5.49
N LYS A 20 -3.65 -5.05 6.49
CA LYS A 20 -4.96 -4.71 7.08
C LYS A 20 -5.75 -3.69 6.26
N SER A 21 -5.05 -2.81 5.56
CA SER A 21 -5.67 -1.77 4.73
C SER A 21 -4.67 -1.27 3.69
N LEU A 22 -5.18 -0.93 2.51
CA LEU A 22 -4.39 -0.36 1.42
C LEU A 22 -4.64 1.13 1.26
N LYS A 23 -3.56 1.88 1.05
CA LYS A 23 -3.67 3.27 0.59
C LYS A 23 -3.98 3.27 -0.91
N ARG A 24 -5.25 3.49 -1.25
CA ARG A 24 -5.79 3.48 -2.63
C ARG A 24 -5.79 4.85 -3.31
N GLU A 25 -5.32 5.88 -2.62
CA GLU A 25 -5.28 7.24 -3.14
C GLU A 25 -3.86 7.80 -3.07
N GLU A 26 -3.55 8.67 -4.02
CA GLU A 26 -2.32 9.47 -3.97
C GLU A 26 -2.52 10.89 -4.47
N LEU A 27 -1.62 11.76 -4.00
CA LEU A 27 -1.60 13.16 -4.37
C LEU A 27 -0.66 13.38 -5.55
N ARG A 28 -1.21 13.75 -6.70
CA ARG A 28 -0.44 14.09 -7.91
C ARG A 28 -0.58 15.56 -8.25
N ASN A 29 0.34 16.06 -9.08
CA ASN A 29 0.19 17.39 -9.65
C ASN A 29 -1.07 17.41 -10.52
N PRO A 30 -1.90 18.46 -10.42
CA PRO A 30 -3.16 18.54 -11.14
C PRO A 30 -2.93 18.51 -12.65
N ARG A 31 -3.89 17.97 -13.39
CA ARG A 31 -3.93 18.11 -14.85
C ARG A 31 -4.60 19.42 -15.26
N CYS A 32 -4.09 20.03 -16.32
CA CYS A 32 -4.69 21.22 -16.92
C CYS A 32 -6.04 20.85 -17.55
N GLU A 33 -7.10 21.54 -17.16
CA GLU A 33 -8.46 21.33 -17.70
C GLU A 33 -8.59 21.69 -19.19
N ARG A 34 -7.65 22.44 -19.76
CA ARG A 34 -7.67 22.82 -21.19
C ARG A 34 -6.87 21.87 -22.10
N CYS A 35 -5.70 21.42 -21.66
CA CYS A 35 -4.79 20.64 -22.51
C CYS A 35 -4.44 19.25 -21.96
N GLY A 36 -4.96 18.88 -20.78
CA GLY A 36 -4.75 17.58 -20.15
C GLY A 36 -3.33 17.31 -19.61
N ARG A 37 -2.36 18.17 -19.88
CA ARG A 37 -0.97 18.02 -19.42
C ARG A 37 -0.87 18.22 -17.90
N SER A 38 0.06 17.50 -17.26
CA SER A 38 0.35 17.71 -15.84
C SER A 38 0.92 19.12 -15.61
N MET A 39 0.43 19.81 -14.59
CA MET A 39 0.84 21.16 -14.24
C MET A 39 2.15 21.14 -13.43
N GLU A 40 2.94 22.20 -13.54
CA GLU A 40 4.16 22.38 -12.75
C GLU A 40 3.88 23.20 -11.48
N SER A 41 4.76 23.09 -10.48
CA SER A 41 4.72 23.98 -9.32
C SER A 41 4.96 25.43 -9.75
N ALA A 42 4.17 26.36 -9.20
CA ALA A 42 4.35 27.80 -9.41
C ALA A 42 5.27 28.45 -8.35
N GLY A 43 5.82 27.67 -7.42
CA GLY A 43 6.63 28.16 -6.30
C GLY A 43 6.07 27.69 -4.95
N ARG A 44 6.86 27.88 -3.88
CA ARG A 44 6.45 27.49 -2.52
C ARG A 44 5.18 28.25 -2.12
N GLY A 45 4.10 27.53 -1.85
CA GLY A 45 2.81 28.11 -1.45
C GLY A 45 2.01 28.78 -2.58
N GLN A 46 2.45 28.69 -3.84
CA GLN A 46 1.81 29.35 -4.99
C GLN A 46 0.95 28.41 -5.85
N GLY A 47 0.78 27.17 -5.43
CA GLY A 47 0.05 26.14 -6.16
C GLY A 47 0.76 25.68 -7.44
N TYR A 48 -0.02 25.42 -8.48
CA TYR A 48 0.40 24.80 -9.74
C TYR A 48 -0.08 25.62 -10.93
N ARG A 49 0.72 25.66 -12.00
CA ARG A 49 0.39 26.35 -13.25
C ARG A 49 0.64 25.49 -14.48
N CYS A 50 -0.16 25.69 -15.51
CA CYS A 50 0.10 25.13 -16.83
C CYS A 50 0.93 26.13 -17.65
N LYS A 51 2.16 25.78 -18.02
CA LYS A 51 3.02 26.63 -18.87
C LYS A 51 2.42 26.99 -20.23
N HIS A 52 1.59 26.11 -20.79
CA HIS A 52 1.02 26.28 -22.13
C HIS A 52 -0.27 27.11 -22.12
N CYS A 53 -1.16 26.86 -21.15
CA CYS A 53 -2.48 27.46 -21.10
C CYS A 53 -2.62 28.57 -20.06
N ASN A 54 -1.61 28.78 -19.23
CA ASN A 54 -1.58 29.73 -18.09
C ASN A 54 -2.69 29.52 -17.03
N THR A 55 -3.40 28.38 -17.05
CA THR A 55 -4.34 28.00 -15.98
C THR A 55 -3.60 27.73 -14.67
N LYS A 56 -4.27 27.90 -13.54
CA LYS A 56 -3.73 27.66 -12.19
C LYS A 56 -4.62 26.72 -11.38
N ARG A 57 -4.01 26.00 -10.44
CA ARG A 57 -4.68 25.19 -9.42
C ARG A 57 -3.95 25.35 -8.10
N GLU A 58 -4.67 25.43 -7.00
CA GLU A 58 -4.08 25.71 -5.69
C GLU A 58 -3.43 24.46 -5.07
N ALA A 59 -4.07 23.30 -5.24
CA ALA A 59 -3.68 22.06 -4.58
C ALA A 59 -3.36 20.94 -5.57
N LYS A 60 -2.74 19.88 -5.03
CA LYS A 60 -2.62 18.60 -5.71
C LYS A 60 -4.00 17.96 -5.89
N GLU A 61 -4.13 17.15 -6.93
CA GLU A 61 -5.31 16.30 -7.12
C GLU A 61 -5.13 14.99 -6.35
N VAL A 62 -6.20 14.53 -5.70
CA VAL A 62 -6.30 13.17 -5.16
C VAL A 62 -6.78 12.28 -6.29
N VAL A 63 -6.01 11.23 -6.59
CA VAL A 63 -6.37 10.24 -7.60
C VAL A 63 -6.44 8.86 -6.99
N ALA A 64 -7.46 8.10 -7.35
CA ALA A 64 -7.53 6.68 -7.07
C ALA A 64 -6.46 5.94 -7.86
N ILE A 65 -5.81 4.97 -7.22
CA ILE A 65 -4.80 4.11 -7.82
C ILE A 65 -5.10 2.64 -7.54
N ASP A 66 -4.94 1.85 -8.60
CA ASP A 66 -5.01 0.41 -8.49
C ASP A 66 -3.71 -0.13 -7.89
N ARG A 67 -3.87 -1.00 -6.89
CA ARG A 67 -2.76 -1.71 -6.25
C ARG A 67 -2.75 -3.14 -6.77
N ALA A 68 -1.57 -3.61 -7.16
CA ALA A 68 -1.36 -5.01 -7.56
C ALA A 68 -1.29 -5.99 -6.36
N ILE A 69 -1.53 -5.49 -5.15
CA ILE A 69 -1.50 -6.26 -3.91
C ILE A 69 -2.86 -6.13 -3.22
N GLU A 70 -3.32 -7.21 -2.60
CA GLU A 70 -4.58 -7.28 -1.90
C GLU A 70 -4.37 -7.28 -0.38
N GLU A 71 -5.42 -6.93 0.34
CA GLU A 71 -5.45 -7.07 1.80
C GLU A 71 -5.44 -8.57 2.19
N GLY A 72 -4.93 -8.87 3.38
CA GLY A 72 -4.78 -10.25 3.86
C GLY A 72 -3.37 -10.63 4.29
N LEU A 73 -3.19 -11.92 4.56
CA LEU A 73 -1.95 -12.52 5.06
C LEU A 73 -1.11 -13.10 3.93
N TYR A 74 0.18 -12.79 3.95
CA TYR A 74 1.21 -13.34 3.08
C TYR A 74 2.31 -13.98 3.93
N GLU A 75 2.93 -15.05 3.43
CA GLU A 75 4.07 -15.70 4.05
C GLU A 75 5.20 -15.95 3.07
N VAL A 76 6.41 -16.15 3.61
CA VAL A 76 7.57 -16.61 2.83
C VAL A 76 7.31 -17.98 2.18
N PRO A 77 8.00 -18.31 1.07
CA PRO A 77 7.92 -19.63 0.48
C PRO A 77 8.35 -20.73 1.47
N PRO A 78 7.89 -21.98 1.31
CA PRO A 78 8.29 -23.10 2.18
C PRO A 78 9.81 -23.25 2.35
N VAL A 79 10.59 -22.98 1.30
CA VAL A 79 12.07 -23.05 1.32
C VAL A 79 12.73 -22.02 2.25
N ALA A 80 12.06 -20.90 2.52
CA ALA A 80 12.54 -19.84 3.41
C ALA A 80 11.85 -19.86 4.79
N ARG A 81 10.99 -20.85 5.04
CA ARG A 81 10.26 -20.96 6.30
C ARG A 81 11.19 -21.39 7.42
N ARG A 82 11.20 -20.65 8.54
CA ARG A 82 11.96 -21.04 9.73
C ARG A 82 11.20 -22.11 10.51
N HIS A 83 11.95 -22.91 11.27
CA HIS A 83 11.43 -24.05 12.04
C HIS A 83 10.23 -23.71 12.93
N ILE A 84 10.24 -22.54 13.57
CA ILE A 84 9.19 -22.11 14.51
C ILE A 84 8.04 -21.34 13.84
N SER A 85 8.17 -21.00 12.55
CA SER A 85 7.18 -20.19 11.84
C SER A 85 5.95 -21.03 11.52
N LYS A 86 4.85 -20.86 12.25
CA LYS A 86 3.57 -21.54 11.99
C LYS A 86 3.06 -21.23 10.56
N PRO A 87 2.95 -22.19 9.62
CA PRO A 87 2.46 -21.94 8.25
C PRO A 87 1.04 -21.37 8.20
N LEU A 88 0.72 -20.54 7.20
CA LEU A 88 -0.62 -19.97 7.00
C LEU A 88 -1.72 -21.03 6.87
N ILE A 89 -1.44 -22.15 6.19
CA ILE A 89 -2.38 -23.28 6.08
C ILE A 89 -2.78 -23.88 7.43
N ARG A 90 -1.99 -23.65 8.50
CA ARG A 90 -2.28 -24.07 9.88
C ARG A 90 -2.91 -22.96 10.73
N MET A 91 -3.03 -21.75 10.21
CA MET A 91 -3.74 -20.66 10.88
C MET A 91 -5.23 -20.86 10.65
N ARG A 92 -5.96 -21.29 11.69
CA ARG A 92 -7.42 -21.33 11.65
C ARG A 92 -7.89 -19.89 11.41
N ALA A 93 -8.62 -19.63 10.33
CA ALA A 93 -9.48 -18.46 10.26
C ALA A 93 -10.41 -18.57 11.47
N THR A 94 -10.24 -17.69 12.46
CA THR A 94 -10.95 -17.78 13.74
C THR A 94 -12.41 -17.41 13.55
N THR A 95 -13.25 -18.36 13.15
CA THR A 95 -14.72 -18.21 13.11
C THR A 95 -15.38 -18.56 14.46
N LYS A 96 -14.68 -18.36 15.58
CA LYS A 96 -15.29 -18.46 16.92
C LYS A 96 -14.91 -17.20 17.71
N GLY A 97 -15.79 -16.21 17.62
CA GLY A 97 -15.70 -14.93 18.31
C GLY A 97 -15.54 -13.74 17.37
N GLY A 98 -16.56 -13.42 16.56
CA GLY A 98 -16.75 -12.11 15.92
C GLY A 98 -15.59 -11.51 15.10
N GLY A 99 -14.56 -12.28 14.75
CA GLY A 99 -13.39 -11.81 14.03
C GLY A 99 -13.53 -12.01 12.52
N GLU A 100 -13.24 -10.97 11.75
CA GLU A 100 -13.24 -10.99 10.29
C GLU A 100 -12.42 -12.17 9.73
N SER A 101 -12.96 -12.83 8.71
CA SER A 101 -12.25 -13.81 7.91
C SER A 101 -11.07 -13.14 7.20
N VAL A 102 -9.84 -13.39 7.66
CA VAL A 102 -8.65 -12.85 7.02
C VAL A 102 -8.35 -13.65 5.74
N ILE A 103 -8.26 -12.95 4.61
CA ILE A 103 -7.85 -13.54 3.32
C ILE A 103 -6.41 -14.07 3.47
N ILE A 104 -6.20 -15.35 3.14
CA ILE A 104 -4.88 -15.98 3.12
C ILE A 104 -4.43 -16.06 1.67
N HIS A 105 -3.34 -15.36 1.36
CA HIS A 105 -2.71 -15.43 0.05
C HIS A 105 -1.80 -16.65 -0.03
N PRO A 106 -1.78 -17.34 -1.19
CA PRO A 106 -0.91 -18.50 -1.37
C PRO A 106 0.56 -18.09 -1.26
N SER A 107 1.36 -18.94 -0.61
CA SER A 107 2.81 -18.84 -0.67
C SER A 107 3.22 -19.00 -2.14
N ARG A 108 3.90 -18.01 -2.72
CA ARG A 108 4.53 -18.13 -4.04
C ARG A 108 5.77 -19.01 -3.97
#